data_AF-A0A9X7JVJ1-F1
#
_entry.id   AF-A0A9X7JVJ1-F1
#
_cell.length_a   1.000
_cell.length_b   1.000
_cell.length_c   1.000
_cell.angle_alpha   90.00
_cell.angle_beta   90.00
_cell.angle_gamma   90.00
#
_symmetry.space_group_name_H-M   'P 1'
#
loop_
_entity.id
_entity.type
_entity.pdbx_description
1 polymer ?
#
loop_
_entity_poly.entity_id
_entity_poly.type
_entity_poly.pdbx_seq_one_letter_code
_entity_poly.pdbx_strand_id
1 'polypeptide(L)'
;MLLVIINSSEDVEAPVGAADDTRGGIEPPALRRGDWERTTASRAEVAAERIAAMVTDAEPGARLGTKEELRATCGVSVGTFNETLRLLQSRGLVTVRPGPGGGLFAAEQSPMRRLGNSVLALDTHQPDGARAEEARRIRDALGPLLVEDALWHASPADVSALREGLADLAKAVQESDPAAFSAADHRLRTRLAAISPNMLLRSLYATLLPLAEPDSAEQLRDRYDHHAALIDAIENRDRTEALELAQPDSRPEPRSG
;
A
#
# COMPACT_ATOMS: atom_id res chain seq x y z
N MET A 1 36.72 30.38 35.48
CA MET A 1 36.90 31.76 35.96
C MET A 1 35.60 32.50 35.70
N LEU A 2 34.90 32.85 36.78
CA LEU A 2 33.65 33.59 36.80
C LEU A 2 33.89 35.00 36.24
N LEU A 3 33.00 35.53 35.39
CA LEU A 3 32.46 36.86 35.64
C LEU A 3 31.16 37.09 34.88
N VAL A 4 30.09 37.19 35.67
CA VAL A 4 28.82 37.83 35.36
C VAL A 4 29.06 39.35 35.40
N ILE A 5 28.63 40.09 34.39
CA ILE A 5 28.27 41.51 34.54
C ILE A 5 26.85 41.71 34.04
N ILE A 6 26.11 42.37 34.91
CA ILE A 6 24.70 42.73 34.90
C ILE A 6 24.60 44.16 34.34
N ASN A 7 23.63 44.42 33.46
CA ASN A 7 22.82 45.65 33.42
C ASN A 7 21.77 45.47 32.32
N SER A 8 20.48 45.27 32.60
CA SER A 8 19.48 46.18 33.18
C SER A 8 19.32 47.51 32.43
N SER A 9 18.24 47.52 31.63
CA SER A 9 17.23 48.56 31.48
C SER A 9 17.65 49.95 31.05
N GLU A 10 17.18 50.34 29.86
CA GLU A 10 16.47 51.61 29.68
C GLU A 10 15.58 51.51 28.43
N ASP A 11 14.28 51.70 28.67
CA ASP A 11 13.26 52.00 27.66
C ASP A 11 13.45 53.44 27.14
N VAL A 12 12.74 53.73 26.05
CA VAL A 12 12.43 55.06 25.47
C VAL A 12 13.39 55.47 24.36
N GLU A 13 12.96 55.30 23.09
CA GLU A 13 12.35 56.38 22.30
C GLU A 13 12.11 55.88 20.86
N ALA A 14 10.87 55.96 20.38
CA ALA A 14 10.56 55.75 18.97
C ALA A 14 10.56 57.11 18.25
N PRO A 15 11.17 57.22 17.05
CA PRO A 15 10.72 58.18 16.07
C PRO A 15 10.08 57.47 14.88
N VAL A 16 8.87 57.91 14.58
CA VAL A 16 8.12 57.63 13.35
C VAL A 16 8.79 58.36 12.19
N GLY A 17 9.06 57.65 11.10
CA GLY A 17 9.29 58.28 9.80
C GLY A 17 10.08 57.43 8.80
N ALA A 18 9.36 56.83 7.85
CA ALA A 18 9.61 56.88 6.40
C ALA A 18 9.13 55.59 5.73
N ALA A 19 8.18 55.75 4.81
CA ALA A 19 7.80 54.73 3.85
C ALA A 19 8.98 54.40 2.92
N ASP A 20 9.21 53.13 2.60
CA ASP A 20 8.92 52.64 1.25
C ASP A 20 9.05 51.11 1.15
N ASP A 21 8.10 50.55 0.39
CA ASP A 21 8.07 49.30 -0.35
C ASP A 21 9.13 48.21 -0.08
N THR A 22 8.72 47.05 0.47
CA THR A 22 8.74 45.79 -0.30
C THR A 22 8.20 44.60 0.50
N ARG A 23 7.43 43.77 -0.22
CA ARG A 23 7.11 42.34 0.05
C ARG A 23 6.08 42.10 1.14
N GLY A 24 4.89 41.69 0.68
CA GLY A 24 3.91 40.99 1.51
C GLY A 24 4.58 39.83 2.24
N GLY A 25 4.86 40.05 3.51
CA GLY A 25 5.11 38.98 4.45
C GLY A 25 3.82 38.19 4.58
N ILE A 26 3.73 37.09 3.84
CA ILE A 26 2.85 35.99 4.24
C ILE A 26 3.35 35.64 5.65
N GLU A 27 2.60 36.01 6.69
CA GLU A 27 2.78 35.37 7.98
C GLU A 27 2.76 33.86 7.68
N PRO A 28 3.82 33.10 8.01
CA PRO A 28 3.77 31.66 7.84
C PRO A 28 2.51 31.20 8.56
N PRO A 29 1.60 30.45 7.89
CA PRO A 29 0.35 30.06 8.51
C PRO A 29 0.70 29.45 9.84
N ALA A 30 0.06 29.91 10.92
CA ALA A 30 0.27 29.37 12.25
C ALA A 30 -0.05 27.87 12.19
N LEU A 31 0.99 27.06 11.93
CA LEU A 31 0.89 25.63 11.76
C LEU A 31 0.32 25.11 13.06
N ARG A 32 -0.82 24.42 12.96
CA ARG A 32 -1.50 23.88 14.14
C ARG A 32 -0.57 22.82 14.74
N ARG A 33 -0.69 22.55 16.04
CA ARG A 33 0.09 21.46 16.66
C ARG A 33 -0.04 20.10 15.95
N GLY A 34 -1.10 19.89 15.18
CA GLY A 34 -1.30 18.67 14.40
C GLY A 34 -0.38 18.54 13.17
N ASP A 35 0.24 19.62 12.70
CA ASP A 35 1.00 19.62 11.43
C ASP A 35 2.45 19.09 11.62
N TRP A 36 2.93 18.96 12.86
CA TRP A 36 4.24 18.37 13.21
C TRP A 36 4.16 16.96 13.83
N GLU A 37 2.96 16.49 14.20
CA GLU A 37 2.77 15.15 14.78
C GLU A 37 2.57 14.08 13.71
N ARG A 38 3.56 13.92 12.82
CA ARG A 38 3.77 12.66 12.09
C ARG A 38 5.24 12.21 12.15
N THR A 39 5.79 12.19 13.36
CA THR A 39 7.12 11.60 13.61
C THR A 39 7.15 10.61 14.79
N THR A 40 5.99 10.23 15.34
CA THR A 40 5.89 9.17 16.35
C THR A 40 4.62 8.35 16.10
N ALA A 41 4.76 7.02 16.01
CA ALA A 41 3.62 6.11 15.88
C ALA A 41 2.58 6.40 16.98
N SER A 42 1.31 6.43 16.59
CA SER A 42 0.21 6.68 17.53
C SER A 42 0.16 5.59 18.60
N ARG A 43 -0.43 5.87 19.77
CA ARG A 43 -0.62 4.85 20.82
C ARG A 43 -1.41 3.63 20.32
N ALA A 44 -2.28 3.82 19.32
CA ALA A 44 -3.02 2.75 18.68
C ALA A 44 -2.14 1.92 17.72
N GLU A 45 -1.24 2.57 16.97
CA GLU A 45 -0.27 1.88 16.10
C GLU A 45 0.72 1.04 16.90
N VAL A 46 1.26 1.58 17.99
CA VAL A 46 2.17 0.83 18.89
C VAL A 46 1.45 -0.37 19.52
N ALA A 47 0.19 -0.21 19.93
CA ALA A 47 -0.61 -1.32 20.44
C ALA A 47 -0.94 -2.35 19.34
N ALA A 48 -1.13 -1.91 18.09
CA ALA A 48 -1.36 -2.79 16.96
C ALA A 48 -0.12 -3.62 16.63
N GLU A 49 1.07 -3.02 16.66
CA GLU A 49 2.34 -3.75 16.45
C GLU A 49 2.57 -4.82 17.51
N ARG A 50 2.28 -4.53 18.79
CA ARG A 50 2.38 -5.53 19.87
C ARG A 50 1.47 -6.73 19.63
N ILE A 51 0.21 -6.50 19.25
CA ILE A 51 -0.73 -7.59 18.98
C ILE A 51 -0.36 -8.30 17.67
N ALA A 52 0.16 -7.60 16.66
CA ALA A 52 0.65 -8.21 15.42
C ALA A 52 1.81 -9.17 15.69
N ALA A 53 2.71 -8.86 16.62
CA ALA A 53 3.76 -9.79 17.05
C ALA A 53 3.16 -11.07 17.66
N MET A 54 2.13 -10.94 18.51
CA MET A 54 1.41 -12.10 19.07
C MET A 54 0.73 -12.94 17.97
N VAL A 55 0.23 -12.31 16.91
CA VAL A 55 -0.33 -13.00 15.74
C VAL A 55 0.74 -13.78 14.98
N THR A 56 1.95 -13.24 14.84
CA THR A 56 3.05 -13.92 14.14
C THR A 56 3.44 -15.24 14.81
N ASP A 57 3.37 -15.30 16.13
CA ASP A 57 3.69 -16.50 16.93
C ASP A 57 2.50 -17.47 17.11
N ALA A 58 1.30 -17.06 16.70
CA ALA A 58 0.08 -17.84 16.87
C ALA A 58 -0.24 -18.71 15.64
N GLU A 59 -0.83 -19.87 15.88
CA GLU A 59 -1.44 -20.66 14.80
C GLU A 59 -2.62 -19.91 14.17
N PRO A 60 -2.85 -20.03 12.85
CA PRO A 60 -4.03 -19.47 12.20
C PRO A 60 -5.32 -19.88 12.91
N GLY A 61 -6.19 -18.91 13.20
CA GLY A 61 -7.44 -19.16 13.92
C GLY A 61 -7.30 -19.33 15.44
N ALA A 62 -6.08 -19.31 15.99
CA ALA A 62 -5.87 -19.39 17.44
C ALA A 62 -6.44 -18.17 18.17
N ARG A 63 -6.96 -18.42 19.38
CA ARG A 63 -7.49 -17.37 20.26
C ARG A 63 -6.34 -16.62 20.92
N LEU A 64 -6.29 -15.31 20.72
CA LEU A 64 -5.26 -14.42 21.27
C LEU A 64 -5.61 -13.94 22.69
N GLY A 65 -6.90 -13.81 22.99
CA GLY A 65 -7.40 -13.34 24.30
C GLY A 65 -8.71 -12.58 24.18
N THR A 66 -9.25 -12.14 25.31
CA THR A 66 -10.40 -11.22 25.36
C THR A 66 -9.97 -9.79 25.01
N LYS A 67 -10.95 -8.92 24.69
CA LYS A 67 -10.67 -7.51 24.45
C LYS A 67 -10.08 -6.85 25.71
N GLU A 68 -10.61 -7.22 26.87
CA GLU A 68 -10.19 -6.71 28.16
C GLU A 68 -8.75 -7.13 28.50
N GLU A 69 -8.42 -8.42 28.30
CA GLU A 69 -7.05 -8.94 28.49
C GLU A 69 -6.05 -8.23 27.59
N LEU A 70 -6.31 -8.18 26.28
CA LEU A 70 -5.39 -7.58 25.31
C LEU A 70 -5.27 -6.06 25.50
N ARG A 71 -6.35 -5.38 25.89
CA ARG A 71 -6.31 -3.96 26.26
C ARG A 71 -5.42 -3.74 27.48
N ALA A 72 -5.53 -4.58 28.50
CA ALA A 72 -4.71 -4.52 29.70
C ALA A 72 -3.22 -4.78 29.36
N THR A 73 -2.93 -5.79 28.54
CA THR A 73 -1.57 -6.08 28.04
C THR A 73 -0.96 -4.91 27.28
N CYS A 74 -1.75 -4.24 26.44
CA CYS A 74 -1.30 -3.06 25.71
C CYS A 74 -1.21 -1.79 26.58
N GLY A 75 -1.87 -1.76 27.75
CA GLY A 75 -1.86 -0.61 28.66
C GLY A 75 -2.55 0.63 28.10
N VAL A 76 -3.57 0.46 27.25
CA VAL A 76 -4.22 1.56 26.52
C VAL A 76 -5.68 1.79 26.96
N SER A 77 -6.19 2.99 26.66
CA SER A 77 -7.60 3.33 26.88
C SER A 77 -8.54 2.48 26.01
N VAL A 78 -9.83 2.42 26.36
CA VAL A 78 -10.84 1.71 25.55
C VAL A 78 -10.94 2.31 24.14
N GLY A 79 -10.89 3.64 24.02
CA GLY A 79 -10.93 4.34 22.73
C GLY A 79 -9.75 3.98 21.84
N THR A 80 -8.53 4.05 22.38
CA THR A 80 -7.29 3.68 21.69
C THR A 80 -7.27 2.20 21.32
N PHE A 81 -7.80 1.33 22.18
CA PHE A 81 -7.90 -0.09 21.87
C PHE A 81 -8.88 -0.37 20.72
N ASN A 82 -10.02 0.33 20.67
CA ASN A 82 -10.95 0.20 19.54
C ASN A 82 -10.32 0.65 18.21
N GLU A 83 -9.50 1.70 18.23
CA GLU A 83 -8.72 2.11 17.06
C GLU A 83 -7.67 1.08 16.68
N THR A 84 -6.96 0.51 17.66
CA THR A 84 -6.03 -0.62 17.48
C THR A 84 -6.73 -1.81 16.80
N LEU A 85 -7.93 -2.17 17.26
CA LEU A 85 -8.72 -3.24 16.65
C LEU A 85 -9.10 -2.93 15.21
N ARG A 86 -9.54 -1.69 14.93
CA ARG A 86 -9.85 -1.27 13.55
C ARG A 86 -8.64 -1.38 12.65
N LEU A 87 -7.45 -0.98 13.11
CA LEU A 87 -6.19 -1.12 12.37
C LEU A 87 -5.83 -2.59 12.11
N LEU A 88 -5.95 -3.46 13.11
CA LEU A 88 -5.63 -4.88 12.96
C LEU A 88 -6.63 -5.60 12.04
N GLN A 89 -7.91 -5.23 12.10
CA GLN A 89 -8.95 -5.78 11.23
C GLN A 89 -8.81 -5.29 9.79
N SER A 90 -8.48 -4.00 9.58
CA SER A 90 -8.23 -3.47 8.22
C SER A 90 -7.00 -4.10 7.58
N ARG A 91 -5.97 -4.43 8.37
CA ARG A 91 -4.80 -5.21 7.94
C ARG A 91 -5.10 -6.71 7.77
N GLY A 92 -6.29 -7.17 8.15
CA GLY A 92 -6.69 -8.57 8.08
C GLY A 92 -5.84 -9.50 8.96
N LEU A 93 -5.31 -9.00 10.07
CA LEU A 93 -4.46 -9.75 11.00
C LEU A 93 -5.27 -10.47 12.09
N VAL A 94 -6.44 -9.94 12.43
CA VAL A 94 -7.29 -10.51 13.49
C VAL A 94 -8.76 -10.55 13.09
N THR A 95 -9.49 -11.49 13.67
CA THR A 95 -10.96 -11.51 13.67
C THR A 95 -11.48 -11.37 15.10
N VAL A 96 -12.61 -10.68 15.26
CA VAL A 96 -13.26 -10.47 16.57
C VAL A 96 -14.56 -11.26 16.60
N ARG A 97 -14.70 -12.17 17.57
CA ARG A 97 -15.94 -12.95 17.76
C ARG A 97 -16.64 -12.49 19.05
N PRO A 98 -17.89 -11.99 18.99
CA PRO A 98 -18.65 -11.57 20.18
C PRO A 98 -19.24 -12.78 20.94
N GLY A 99 -19.58 -12.57 22.22
CA GLY A 99 -20.27 -13.56 23.06
C GLY A 99 -19.38 -14.32 24.05
N PRO A 100 -19.96 -15.19 24.90
CA PRO A 100 -19.23 -16.03 25.84
C PRO A 100 -18.22 -16.92 25.11
N GLY A 101 -16.95 -16.92 25.54
CA GLY A 101 -15.86 -17.60 24.84
C GLY A 101 -15.33 -16.87 23.60
N GLY A 102 -15.87 -15.70 23.29
CA GLY A 102 -15.37 -14.79 22.26
C GLY A 102 -14.02 -14.16 22.59
N GLY A 103 -13.61 -13.22 21.75
CA GLY A 103 -12.32 -12.54 21.85
C GLY A 103 -11.72 -12.21 20.50
N LEU A 104 -10.42 -11.94 20.51
CA LEU A 104 -9.61 -11.79 19.31
C LEU A 104 -9.01 -13.12 18.92
N PHE A 105 -9.00 -13.38 17.62
CA PHE A 105 -8.42 -14.58 17.02
C PHE A 105 -7.45 -14.15 15.93
N ALA A 106 -6.31 -14.84 15.81
CA ALA A 106 -5.41 -14.68 14.68
C ALA A 106 -6.19 -14.99 13.39
N ALA A 107 -6.15 -14.07 12.42
CA ALA A 107 -6.80 -14.32 11.14
C ALA A 107 -6.20 -15.55 10.46
N GLU A 108 -7.04 -16.34 9.80
CA GLU A 108 -6.56 -17.43 8.93
C GLU A 108 -5.92 -16.82 7.67
N GLN A 109 -4.67 -16.39 7.82
CA GLN A 109 -3.84 -16.00 6.69
C GLN A 109 -3.11 -17.26 6.19
N SER A 110 -3.03 -17.44 4.87
CA SER A 110 -2.18 -18.50 4.32
C SER A 110 -0.74 -18.29 4.80
N PRO A 111 0.04 -19.36 5.06
CA PRO A 111 1.46 -19.25 5.44
C PRO A 111 2.26 -18.37 4.47
N MET A 112 1.86 -18.35 3.19
CA MET A 112 2.46 -17.51 2.16
C MET A 112 2.12 -16.02 2.31
N ARG A 113 0.90 -15.67 2.75
CA ARG A 113 0.54 -14.30 3.11
C ARG A 113 1.31 -13.81 4.33
N ARG A 114 1.54 -14.69 5.32
CA ARG A 114 2.40 -14.39 6.47
C ARG A 114 3.84 -14.10 6.04
N LEU A 115 4.43 -14.99 5.24
CA LEU A 115 5.76 -14.78 4.66
C LEU A 115 5.85 -13.48 3.86
N GLY A 116 4.87 -13.20 3.00
CA GLY A 116 4.79 -11.94 2.26
C GLY A 116 4.76 -10.73 3.20
N ASN A 117 3.85 -10.71 4.18
CA ASN A 117 3.80 -9.64 5.18
C ASN A 117 5.10 -9.49 5.98
N SER A 118 5.75 -10.61 6.32
CA SER A 118 7.04 -10.60 7.03
C SER A 118 8.14 -10.01 6.18
N VAL A 119 8.27 -10.41 4.90
CA VAL A 119 9.27 -9.84 3.96
C VAL A 119 9.03 -8.35 3.77
N LEU A 120 7.78 -7.93 3.65
CA LEU A 120 7.39 -6.51 3.53
C LEU A 120 7.60 -5.69 4.80
N ALA A 121 7.64 -6.35 5.96
CA ALA A 121 7.90 -5.72 7.25
C ALA A 121 9.41 -5.61 7.58
N LEU A 122 10.31 -6.17 6.75
CA LEU A 122 11.74 -6.22 7.06
C LEU A 122 12.45 -4.86 7.05
N ASP A 123 11.84 -3.80 6.50
CA ASP A 123 12.52 -2.51 6.46
C ASP A 123 11.57 -1.33 6.68
N THR A 124 11.18 -1.08 7.93
CA THR A 124 10.28 0.01 8.33
C THR A 124 10.91 1.42 8.23
N HIS A 125 12.14 1.54 7.74
CA HIS A 125 12.89 2.81 7.66
C HIS A 125 13.04 3.42 6.26
N GLN A 126 12.65 2.72 5.19
CA GLN A 126 12.64 3.31 3.83
C GLN A 126 11.49 4.33 3.64
N PRO A 127 11.68 5.46 2.94
CA PRO A 127 10.57 6.30 2.47
C PRO A 127 9.59 5.49 1.60
N ASP A 128 8.29 5.74 1.74
CA ASP A 128 7.21 4.93 1.14
C ASP A 128 7.40 4.66 -0.38
N GLY A 129 7.90 5.64 -1.14
CA GLY A 129 8.12 5.50 -2.59
C GLY A 129 9.23 4.51 -3.00
N ALA A 130 10.27 4.34 -2.17
CA ALA A 130 11.34 3.38 -2.48
C ALA A 130 10.85 1.93 -2.37
N ARG A 131 9.98 1.65 -1.40
CA ARG A 131 9.36 0.31 -1.26
C ARG A 131 8.39 0.00 -2.38
N ALA A 132 7.61 0.99 -2.81
CA ALA A 132 6.68 0.82 -3.92
C ALA A 132 7.42 0.47 -5.22
N GLU A 133 8.55 1.13 -5.49
CA GLU A 133 9.40 0.85 -6.65
C GLU A 133 10.05 -0.55 -6.58
N GLU A 134 10.53 -0.98 -5.41
CA GLU A 134 11.06 -2.35 -5.23
C GLU A 134 9.97 -3.41 -5.43
N ALA A 135 8.79 -3.22 -4.83
CA ALA A 135 7.66 -4.12 -5.01
C ALA A 135 7.22 -4.17 -6.48
N ARG A 136 7.23 -3.03 -7.16
CA ARG A 136 6.98 -2.92 -8.61
C ARG A 136 7.98 -3.76 -9.39
N ARG A 137 9.29 -3.56 -9.18
CA ARG A 137 10.35 -4.33 -9.89
C ARG A 137 10.23 -5.84 -9.69
N ILE A 138 9.99 -6.29 -8.46
CA ILE A 138 9.81 -7.72 -8.18
C ILE A 138 8.58 -8.26 -8.90
N ARG A 139 7.44 -7.56 -8.80
CA ARG A 139 6.21 -7.96 -9.50
C ARG A 139 6.42 -8.04 -11.01
N ASP A 140 7.15 -7.08 -11.58
CA ASP A 140 7.44 -7.01 -13.00
C ASP A 140 8.31 -8.20 -13.44
N ALA A 141 9.29 -8.61 -12.62
CA ALA A 141 10.09 -9.81 -12.85
C ALA A 141 9.29 -11.12 -12.72
N LEU A 142 8.22 -11.13 -11.91
CA LEU A 142 7.31 -12.28 -11.77
C LEU A 142 6.27 -12.37 -12.90
N GLY A 143 6.00 -11.26 -13.60
CA GLY A 143 5.01 -11.15 -14.67
C GLY A 143 5.17 -12.21 -15.77
N PRO A 144 6.38 -12.39 -16.36
CA PRO A 144 6.62 -13.39 -17.39
C PRO A 144 6.27 -14.83 -16.97
N LEU A 145 6.48 -15.19 -15.71
CA LEU A 145 6.13 -16.52 -15.20
C LEU A 145 4.62 -16.74 -15.21
N LEU A 146 3.83 -15.72 -14.83
CA LEU A 146 2.37 -15.79 -14.87
C LEU A 146 1.83 -15.85 -16.31
N VAL A 147 2.46 -15.13 -17.23
CA VAL A 147 2.08 -15.15 -18.65
C VAL A 147 2.40 -16.51 -19.27
N GLU A 148 3.56 -17.09 -18.95
CA GLU A 148 3.90 -18.45 -19.36
C GLU A 148 2.87 -19.46 -18.84
N ASP A 149 2.52 -19.40 -17.55
CA ASP A 149 1.48 -20.25 -16.98
C ASP A 149 0.13 -20.05 -17.68
N ALA A 150 -0.25 -18.81 -18.01
CA ALA A 150 -1.49 -18.52 -18.72
C ALA A 150 -1.52 -19.14 -20.12
N LEU A 151 -0.40 -19.09 -20.87
CA LEU A 151 -0.31 -19.72 -22.20
C LEU A 151 -0.53 -21.24 -22.15
N TRP A 152 -0.11 -21.90 -21.06
CA TRP A 152 -0.26 -23.34 -20.88
C TRP A 152 -1.60 -23.75 -20.27
N HIS A 153 -2.15 -22.94 -19.38
CA HIS A 153 -3.24 -23.35 -18.49
C HIS A 153 -4.55 -22.56 -18.65
N ALA A 154 -4.57 -21.43 -19.37
CA ALA A 154 -5.78 -20.66 -19.53
C ALA A 154 -6.86 -21.45 -20.29
N SER A 155 -8.03 -21.56 -19.67
CA SER A 155 -9.24 -22.04 -20.34
C SER A 155 -9.90 -20.91 -21.15
N PRO A 156 -10.80 -21.21 -22.09
CA PRO A 156 -11.60 -20.19 -22.76
C PRO A 156 -12.40 -19.30 -21.80
N ALA A 157 -12.83 -19.84 -20.65
CA ALA A 157 -13.53 -19.07 -19.62
C ALA A 157 -12.59 -18.08 -18.92
N ASP A 158 -11.33 -18.46 -18.68
CA ASP A 158 -10.33 -17.56 -18.09
C ASP A 158 -10.02 -16.41 -19.05
N VAL A 159 -9.84 -16.70 -20.35
CA VAL A 159 -9.62 -15.67 -21.38
C VAL A 159 -10.82 -14.72 -21.48
N SER A 160 -12.05 -15.25 -21.46
CA SER A 160 -13.27 -14.43 -21.41
C SER A 160 -13.28 -13.51 -20.17
N ALA A 161 -12.93 -14.02 -19.00
CA ALA A 161 -12.89 -13.24 -17.76
C ALA A 161 -11.78 -12.17 -17.75
N LEU A 162 -10.67 -12.41 -18.45
CA LEU A 162 -9.62 -11.41 -18.68
C LEU A 162 -10.13 -10.30 -19.61
N ARG A 163 -10.83 -10.65 -20.69
CA ARG A 163 -11.46 -9.66 -21.60
C ARG A 163 -12.53 -8.82 -20.92
N GLU A 164 -13.34 -9.40 -20.05
CA GLU A 164 -14.27 -8.63 -19.22
C GLU A 164 -13.53 -7.61 -18.34
N GLY A 165 -12.37 -8.00 -17.78
CA GLY A 165 -11.53 -7.07 -17.02
C GLY A 165 -10.95 -5.94 -17.87
N LEU A 166 -10.65 -6.18 -19.16
CA LEU A 166 -10.27 -5.11 -20.08
C LEU A 166 -11.39 -4.10 -20.32
N ALA A 167 -12.66 -4.52 -20.31
CA ALA A 167 -13.78 -3.60 -20.47
C ALA A 167 -13.88 -2.60 -19.30
N ASP A 168 -13.61 -3.06 -18.07
CA ASP A 168 -13.54 -2.19 -16.88
C ASP A 168 -12.39 -1.17 -17.00
N LEU A 169 -11.22 -1.59 -17.50
CA LEU A 169 -10.10 -0.68 -17.76
C LEU A 169 -10.43 0.34 -18.85
N ALA A 170 -11.03 -0.10 -19.95
CA ALA A 170 -11.44 0.79 -21.05
C ALA A 170 -12.40 1.89 -20.56
N LYS A 171 -13.34 1.53 -19.69
CA LYS A 171 -14.25 2.48 -19.05
C LYS A 171 -13.49 3.50 -18.20
N ALA A 172 -12.56 3.06 -17.35
CA ALA A 172 -11.77 3.95 -16.52
C ALA A 172 -10.89 4.91 -17.34
N VAL A 173 -10.36 4.47 -18.49
CA VAL A 173 -9.64 5.33 -19.44
C VAL A 173 -10.58 6.40 -20.03
N GLN A 174 -11.78 6.02 -20.46
CA GLN A 174 -12.77 6.96 -21.02
C GLN A 174 -13.20 8.03 -20.01
N GLU A 175 -13.32 7.63 -18.74
CA GLU A 175 -13.69 8.52 -17.64
C GLU A 175 -12.49 9.32 -17.08
N SER A 176 -11.26 9.04 -17.54
CA SER A 176 -10.02 9.63 -17.02
C SER A 176 -9.91 9.49 -15.50
N ASP A 177 -10.22 8.31 -14.96
CA ASP A 177 -10.22 8.00 -13.53
C ASP A 177 -9.08 7.03 -13.16
N PRO A 178 -7.94 7.53 -12.66
CA PRO A 178 -6.80 6.70 -12.28
C PRO A 178 -7.09 5.75 -11.11
N ALA A 179 -8.01 6.11 -10.22
CA ALA A 179 -8.35 5.29 -9.07
C ALA A 179 -9.22 4.09 -9.51
N ALA A 180 -10.21 4.33 -10.37
CA ALA A 180 -10.98 3.27 -11.00
C ALA A 180 -10.11 2.35 -11.86
N PHE A 181 -9.16 2.93 -12.62
CA PHE A 181 -8.21 2.17 -13.43
C PHE A 181 -7.34 1.26 -12.56
N SER A 182 -6.72 1.80 -11.51
CA SER A 182 -5.89 1.02 -10.59
C SER A 182 -6.69 -0.13 -9.97
N ALA A 183 -7.92 0.13 -9.51
CA ALA A 183 -8.78 -0.93 -8.97
C ALA A 183 -9.12 -2.02 -10.00
N ALA A 184 -9.38 -1.65 -11.26
CA ALA A 184 -9.66 -2.58 -12.34
C ALA A 184 -8.40 -3.39 -12.75
N ASP A 185 -7.24 -2.74 -12.82
CA ASP A 185 -5.95 -3.35 -13.16
C ASP A 185 -5.54 -4.39 -12.10
N HIS A 186 -5.72 -4.05 -10.82
CA HIS A 186 -5.52 -5.01 -9.74
C HIS A 186 -6.40 -6.25 -9.88
N ARG A 187 -7.70 -6.06 -10.19
CA ARG A 187 -8.62 -7.19 -10.41
C ARG A 187 -8.18 -8.03 -11.61
N LEU A 188 -7.82 -7.41 -12.72
CA LEU A 188 -7.36 -8.09 -13.93
C LEU A 188 -6.09 -8.93 -13.66
N ARG A 189 -5.08 -8.32 -13.05
CA ARG A 189 -3.81 -8.99 -12.70
C ARG A 189 -3.99 -10.11 -11.68
N THR A 190 -4.92 -9.95 -10.73
CA THR A 190 -5.28 -11.02 -9.79
C THR A 190 -5.91 -12.21 -10.52
N ARG A 191 -6.78 -11.96 -11.51
CA ARG A 191 -7.35 -13.02 -12.36
C ARG A 191 -6.27 -13.73 -13.17
N LEU A 192 -5.37 -12.99 -13.82
CA LEU A 192 -4.25 -13.58 -14.55
C LEU A 192 -3.40 -14.46 -13.63
N ALA A 193 -3.06 -13.97 -12.44
CA ALA A 193 -2.32 -14.75 -11.46
C ALA A 193 -3.08 -16.03 -11.06
N ALA A 194 -4.41 -15.99 -10.91
CA ALA A 194 -5.21 -17.15 -10.51
C ALA A 194 -5.13 -18.33 -11.49
N ILE A 195 -4.80 -18.10 -12.76
CA ILE A 195 -4.61 -19.14 -13.78
C ILE A 195 -3.38 -20.00 -13.47
N SER A 196 -2.35 -19.42 -12.83
CA SER A 196 -1.13 -20.15 -12.49
C SER A 196 -1.41 -21.35 -11.58
N PRO A 197 -0.93 -22.56 -11.91
CA PRO A 197 -1.01 -23.70 -11.00
C PRO A 197 -0.06 -23.52 -9.80
N ASN A 198 0.91 -22.61 -9.88
CA ASN A 198 1.92 -22.40 -8.85
C ASN A 198 1.38 -21.53 -7.71
N MET A 199 0.91 -22.18 -6.65
CA MET A 199 0.33 -21.52 -5.46
C MET A 199 1.23 -20.43 -4.86
N LEU A 200 2.55 -20.64 -4.87
CA LEU A 200 3.51 -19.70 -4.29
C LEU A 200 3.63 -18.45 -5.15
N LEU A 201 3.76 -18.62 -6.47
CA LEU A 201 3.80 -17.51 -7.43
C LEU A 201 2.54 -16.63 -7.32
N ARG A 202 1.35 -17.26 -7.30
CA ARG A 202 0.08 -16.55 -7.11
C ARG A 202 0.06 -15.70 -5.85
N SER A 203 0.46 -16.31 -4.73
CA SER A 203 0.39 -15.69 -3.42
C SER A 203 1.37 -14.54 -3.28
N LEU A 204 2.60 -14.71 -3.77
CA LEU A 204 3.63 -13.68 -3.77
C LEU A 204 3.20 -12.50 -4.63
N TYR A 205 2.77 -12.76 -5.86
CA TYR A 205 2.32 -11.73 -6.79
C TYR A 205 1.11 -10.94 -6.25
N ALA A 206 0.11 -11.63 -5.70
CA ALA A 206 -1.06 -10.99 -5.09
C ALA A 206 -0.70 -10.14 -3.86
N THR A 207 0.34 -10.51 -3.12
CA THR A 207 0.81 -9.75 -1.94
C THR A 207 1.54 -8.47 -2.35
N LEU A 208 2.24 -8.48 -3.49
CA LEU A 208 2.96 -7.32 -4.00
C LEU A 208 2.05 -6.31 -4.73
N LEU A 209 0.90 -6.76 -5.26
CA LEU A 209 -0.03 -5.92 -6.02
C LEU A 209 -0.36 -4.60 -5.29
N PRO A 210 -0.90 -4.62 -4.04
CA PRO A 210 -1.34 -3.41 -3.31
C PRO A 210 -0.26 -2.38 -3.01
N LEU A 211 1.01 -2.74 -3.17
CA LEU A 211 2.14 -1.91 -2.76
C LEU A 211 2.67 -1.03 -3.89
N ALA A 212 2.28 -1.31 -5.13
CA ALA A 212 2.68 -0.48 -6.24
C ALA A 212 1.89 0.83 -6.23
N GLU A 213 2.59 1.93 -6.51
CA GLU A 213 1.93 3.22 -6.69
C GLU A 213 0.95 3.18 -7.87
N PRO A 214 -0.17 3.91 -7.79
CA PRO A 214 -1.11 4.05 -8.88
C PRO A 214 -0.45 4.76 -10.07
N ASP A 215 -0.82 4.33 -11.29
CA ASP A 215 -0.36 4.96 -12.52
C ASP A 215 -0.90 6.41 -12.61
N SER A 216 -0.17 7.30 -13.30
CA SER A 216 -0.64 8.67 -13.55
C SER A 216 -1.75 8.69 -14.61
N ALA A 217 -2.60 9.73 -14.60
CA ALA A 217 -3.70 9.87 -15.55
C ALA A 217 -3.24 9.89 -17.02
N GLU A 218 -2.04 10.39 -17.29
CA GLU A 218 -1.45 10.48 -18.63
C GLU A 218 -1.06 9.11 -19.19
N GLN A 219 -0.85 8.11 -18.33
CA GLN A 219 -0.38 6.77 -18.70
C GLN A 219 -1.53 5.77 -18.91
N LEU A 220 -2.76 6.08 -18.52
CA LEU A 220 -3.86 5.11 -18.48
C LEU A 220 -4.11 4.44 -19.84
N ARG A 221 -4.03 5.22 -20.94
CA ARG A 221 -4.28 4.71 -22.28
C ARG A 221 -3.21 3.71 -22.73
N ASP A 222 -1.94 4.07 -22.61
CA ASP A 222 -0.82 3.20 -22.96
C ASP A 222 -0.83 1.91 -22.14
N ARG A 223 -1.23 2.00 -20.87
CA ARG A 223 -1.35 0.86 -19.97
C ARG A 223 -2.50 -0.07 -20.36
N TYR A 224 -3.64 0.50 -20.73
CA TYR A 224 -4.75 -0.28 -21.29
C TYR A 224 -4.33 -0.99 -22.57
N ASP A 225 -3.72 -0.28 -23.52
CA ASP A 225 -3.32 -0.84 -24.82
C ASP A 225 -2.29 -1.97 -24.64
N HIS A 226 -1.36 -1.84 -23.69
CA HIS A 226 -0.44 -2.91 -23.32
C HIS A 226 -1.14 -4.15 -22.74
N HIS A 227 -2.13 -3.96 -21.85
CA HIS A 227 -2.92 -5.07 -21.32
C HIS A 227 -3.75 -5.77 -22.39
N ALA A 228 -4.33 -5.00 -23.32
CA ALA A 228 -5.10 -5.55 -24.44
C ALA A 228 -4.21 -6.41 -25.33
N ALA A 229 -3.04 -5.90 -25.75
CA ALA A 229 -2.08 -6.64 -26.56
C ALA A 229 -1.62 -7.94 -25.88
N LEU A 230 -1.33 -7.90 -24.57
CA LEU A 230 -0.92 -9.09 -23.84
C LEU A 230 -2.02 -10.16 -23.81
N ILE A 231 -3.28 -9.77 -23.60
CA ILE A 231 -4.41 -10.69 -23.56
C ILE A 231 -4.71 -11.27 -24.95
N ASP A 232 -4.59 -10.45 -26.01
CA ASP A 232 -4.72 -10.93 -27.38
C ASP A 232 -3.62 -11.95 -27.72
N ALA A 233 -2.37 -11.71 -27.31
CA ALA A 233 -1.28 -12.66 -27.49
C ALA A 233 -1.52 -13.97 -26.72
N ILE A 234 -2.03 -13.92 -25.47
CA ILE A 234 -2.41 -15.10 -24.69
C ILE A 234 -3.53 -15.89 -25.39
N GLU A 235 -4.57 -15.21 -25.88
CA GLU A 235 -5.70 -15.86 -26.55
C GLU A 235 -5.30 -16.53 -27.86
N ASN A 236 -4.48 -15.85 -28.66
CA ASN A 236 -3.93 -16.38 -29.91
C ASN A 236 -2.84 -17.43 -29.65
N ARG A 237 -2.44 -17.63 -28.39
CA ARG A 237 -1.33 -18.49 -27.97
C ARG A 237 -0.01 -18.12 -28.67
N ASP A 238 0.17 -16.84 -28.97
CA ASP A 238 1.45 -16.33 -29.45
C ASP A 238 2.42 -16.19 -28.28
N ARG A 239 3.16 -17.27 -28.03
CA ARG A 239 4.12 -17.33 -26.92
C ARG A 239 5.23 -16.28 -27.04
N THR A 240 5.66 -15.95 -28.25
CA THR A 240 6.78 -15.02 -28.44
C THR A 240 6.32 -13.61 -28.08
N GLU A 241 5.22 -13.16 -28.68
CA GLU A 241 4.65 -11.83 -28.43
C GLU A 241 4.23 -11.67 -26.96
N ALA A 242 3.56 -12.68 -26.39
CA ALA A 242 3.12 -12.62 -24.99
C ALA A 242 4.30 -12.48 -24.02
N LEU A 243 5.40 -13.22 -24.23
CA LEU A 243 6.57 -13.14 -23.37
C LEU A 243 7.38 -11.86 -23.58
N GLU A 244 7.44 -11.33 -24.80
CA GLU A 244 8.01 -10.02 -25.08
C GLU A 244 7.23 -8.92 -24.36
N LEU A 245 5.90 -8.90 -24.47
CA LEU A 245 5.04 -7.94 -23.77
C LEU A 245 5.15 -8.08 -22.24
N ALA A 246 5.38 -9.28 -21.72
CA ALA A 246 5.50 -9.51 -20.29
C ALA A 246 6.81 -9.00 -19.67
N GLN A 247 7.83 -8.67 -20.46
CA GLN A 247 9.13 -8.26 -19.90
C GLN A 247 9.05 -6.89 -19.21
N PRO A 248 9.86 -6.66 -18.15
CA PRO A 248 9.85 -5.40 -17.40
C PRO A 248 10.15 -4.17 -18.27
N ASP A 249 11.05 -4.31 -19.24
CA ASP A 249 11.54 -3.22 -20.11
C ASP A 249 10.63 -2.94 -21.31
N SER A 250 9.58 -3.74 -21.51
CA SER A 250 8.61 -3.58 -22.60
C SER A 250 7.59 -2.48 -22.34
N ARG A 251 7.73 -1.75 -21.22
CA ARG A 251 6.91 -0.59 -20.92
C ARG A 251 7.45 0.65 -21.63
N PRO A 252 6.58 1.48 -22.21
CA PRO A 252 7.00 2.81 -22.62
C PRO A 252 7.48 3.57 -21.37
N GLU A 253 8.73 4.04 -21.40
CA GLU A 253 9.23 4.96 -20.38
C GLU A 253 8.30 6.18 -20.30
N PRO A 254 8.03 6.71 -19.09
CA PRO A 254 7.29 7.96 -18.97
C PRO A 254 8.02 9.03 -19.78
N ARG A 255 7.33 9.60 -20.78
CA ARG A 255 7.85 10.74 -21.54
C ARG A 255 8.13 11.85 -20.53
N SER A 256 9.41 12.12 -20.28
CA SER A 256 9.83 13.20 -19.41
C SER A 256 9.33 14.51 -20.01
N GLY A 257 8.31 15.11 -19.39
CA GLY A 257 7.82 16.45 -19.68
C GLY A 257 8.63 17.51 -18.97
#